data_AF-A0A9C8ZP65-F1
#
_entry.id   AF-A0A9C8ZP65-F1
#
_cell.length_a   1.000
_cell.length_b   1.000
_cell.length_c   1.000
_cell.angle_alpha   90.00
_cell.angle_beta   90.00
_cell.angle_gamma   90.00
#
_symmetry.space_group_name_H-M   'P 1'
#
loop_
_entity.id
_entity.type
_entity.pdbx_description
1 polymer ?
#
loop_
_entity_poly.entity_id
_entity_poly.type
_entity_poly.pdbx_seq_one_letter_code
_entity_poly.pdbx_strand_id
1 'polypeptide(L)'
;MPGIAGIHPPERGLLAPDDDHNRSRKRPEMSLPETLINALRNPLREAGDDSPIRHATRVGGGDINQAARIETDRGRYFVKWHTAPQPGIFECEARGLGLLADAGAVRVPRVIGHGSVPGSRTAFLILEWIERAGAGKGGRAAERLGRELALLHRKRQATYGLDHDNYIGRLPQPNRTMDSWVEFYRTQRLGAQRDQAAAQGRLPPHRARLLDQVMESLERWIDESHCQPSLLHGDLWGGNWMVAANGEPVLIDPAVYYGDREADLAMTALFGGFPRSFYAAYAEVF
;
A
#
# COMPACT_ATOMS: atom_id res chain seq x y z
N MET A 1 -28.65 25.32 8.95
CA MET A 1 -28.03 26.44 8.19
C MET A 1 -27.55 27.44 9.23
N PRO A 2 -26.23 27.57 9.42
CA PRO A 2 -25.40 28.34 8.49
C PRO A 2 -24.37 27.45 7.78
N GLY A 3 -24.09 27.82 6.53
CA GLY A 3 -23.33 27.03 5.57
C GLY A 3 -21.83 27.12 5.82
N ILE A 4 -21.18 25.96 5.72
CA ILE A 4 -19.73 25.85 5.63
C ILE A 4 -19.38 26.26 4.20
N ALA A 5 -18.78 27.45 4.07
CA ALA A 5 -18.26 27.96 2.82
C ALA A 5 -17.20 26.99 2.28
N GLY A 6 -17.38 26.59 1.02
CA GLY A 6 -16.53 25.64 0.32
C GLY A 6 -15.07 26.11 0.28
N ILE A 7 -14.20 25.30 0.87
CA ILE A 7 -12.77 25.36 0.60
C ILE A 7 -12.59 24.74 -0.78
N HIS A 8 -12.51 25.58 -1.81
CA HIS A 8 -12.07 25.15 -3.13
C HIS A 8 -10.59 24.75 -3.05
N PRO A 9 -10.21 23.51 -3.40
CA PRO A 9 -8.81 23.15 -3.54
C PRO A 9 -8.18 23.94 -4.70
N PRO A 10 -6.88 24.27 -4.63
CA PRO A 10 -6.17 24.78 -5.80
C PRO A 10 -6.24 23.72 -6.90
N GLU A 11 -6.55 24.16 -8.13
CA GLU A 11 -6.48 23.33 -9.35
C GLU A 11 -5.10 22.68 -9.46
N ARG A 12 -4.99 21.47 -8.93
CA ARG A 12 -3.95 20.50 -9.27
C ARG A 12 -4.65 19.48 -10.13
N GLY A 13 -4.11 19.25 -11.33
CA GLY A 13 -4.66 18.32 -12.32
C GLY A 13 -5.12 17.03 -11.66
N LEU A 14 -6.43 16.92 -11.47
CA LEU A 14 -7.13 15.69 -11.15
C LEU A 14 -6.93 14.78 -12.36
N LEU A 15 -5.89 13.97 -12.33
CA LEU A 15 -5.90 12.74 -13.10
C LEU A 15 -6.91 11.83 -12.40
N ALA A 16 -8.11 11.80 -12.97
CA ALA A 16 -9.12 10.80 -12.67
C ALA A 16 -8.46 9.41 -12.68
N PRO A 17 -8.92 8.45 -11.86
CA PRO A 17 -8.65 7.06 -12.16
C PRO A 17 -9.16 6.82 -13.58
N ASP A 18 -8.33 6.23 -14.45
CA ASP A 18 -8.81 5.70 -15.71
C ASP A 18 -9.92 4.68 -15.40
N ASP A 19 -11.17 5.13 -15.44
CA ASP A 19 -12.36 4.31 -15.63
C ASP A 19 -12.26 3.73 -17.04
N ASP A 20 -11.40 2.73 -17.22
CA ASP A 20 -11.32 1.94 -18.45
C ASP A 20 -12.44 0.89 -18.45
N HIS A 21 -13.68 1.37 -18.36
CA HIS A 21 -14.82 0.66 -18.88
C HIS A 21 -14.84 0.88 -20.40
N ASN A 22 -14.36 -0.14 -21.13
CA ASN A 22 -14.50 -0.37 -22.57
C ASN A 22 -13.32 0.07 -23.48
N ARG A 23 -12.32 -0.80 -23.66
CA ARG A 23 -12.05 -1.54 -24.92
C ARG A 23 -10.76 -2.34 -24.82
N SER A 24 -10.72 -3.49 -25.49
CA SER A 24 -9.54 -4.35 -25.68
C SER A 24 -8.43 -3.65 -26.51
N ARG A 25 -7.83 -2.57 -26.00
CA ARG A 25 -6.54 -2.10 -26.51
C ARG A 25 -5.48 -3.00 -25.89
N LYS A 26 -4.91 -3.91 -26.69
CA LYS A 26 -3.70 -4.66 -26.32
C LYS A 26 -2.68 -3.64 -25.80
N ARG A 27 -2.38 -3.67 -24.50
CA ARG A 27 -1.30 -2.87 -23.92
C ARG A 27 -0.02 -3.24 -24.68
N PRO A 28 0.81 -2.27 -25.08
CA PRO A 28 1.96 -2.55 -25.92
C PRO A 28 2.88 -3.54 -25.22
N GLU A 29 3.31 -4.55 -25.99
CA GLU A 29 4.42 -5.42 -25.61
C GLU A 29 5.63 -4.54 -25.32
N MET A 30 6.30 -4.79 -24.20
CA MET A 30 7.47 -4.01 -23.81
C MET A 30 8.70 -4.90 -23.76
N SER A 31 9.85 -4.34 -24.15
CA SER A 31 11.12 -4.97 -23.90
C SER A 31 11.60 -4.59 -22.50
N LEU A 32 11.81 -5.58 -21.63
CA LEU A 32 12.48 -5.39 -20.35
C LEU A 32 14.00 -5.26 -20.57
N PRO A 33 14.72 -4.44 -19.79
CA PRO A 33 16.18 -4.41 -19.87
C PRO A 33 16.78 -5.80 -19.65
N GLU A 34 17.73 -6.21 -20.49
CA GLU A 34 18.35 -7.54 -20.41
C GLU A 34 18.99 -7.83 -19.05
N THR A 35 19.59 -6.80 -18.43
CA THR A 35 20.14 -6.86 -17.09
C THR A 35 19.07 -7.16 -16.03
N LEU A 36 17.85 -6.60 -16.19
CA LEU A 36 16.72 -6.91 -15.34
C LEU A 36 16.26 -8.35 -15.57
N ILE A 37 16.06 -8.77 -16.82
CA ILE A 37 15.67 -10.15 -17.18
C ILE A 37 16.60 -11.17 -16.52
N ASN A 38 17.92 -10.95 -16.61
CA ASN A 38 18.91 -11.83 -16.00
C ASN A 38 18.81 -11.87 -14.47
N ALA A 39 18.53 -10.73 -13.83
CA ALA A 39 18.37 -10.66 -12.38
C ALA A 39 17.09 -11.34 -11.87
N LEU A 40 16.02 -11.39 -12.67
CA LEU A 40 14.76 -12.05 -12.31
C LEU A 40 14.85 -13.59 -12.32
N ARG A 41 15.81 -14.17 -13.05
CA ARG A 41 15.90 -15.64 -13.25
C ARG A 41 16.10 -16.42 -11.96
N ASN A 42 16.99 -15.97 -11.07
CA ASN A 42 17.30 -16.71 -9.85
C ASN A 42 16.08 -16.77 -8.91
N PRO A 43 15.41 -15.65 -8.56
CA PRO A 43 14.19 -15.70 -7.76
C PRO A 43 13.06 -16.54 -8.38
N LEU A 44 12.87 -16.46 -9.71
CA LEU A 44 11.87 -17.30 -10.40
C LEU A 44 12.21 -18.78 -10.28
N ARG A 45 13.48 -19.15 -10.47
CA ARG A 45 13.95 -20.53 -10.34
C ARG A 45 13.79 -21.06 -8.92
N GLU A 46 14.10 -20.25 -7.92
CA GLU A 46 13.87 -20.58 -6.50
C GLU A 46 12.39 -20.80 -6.19
N ALA A 47 11.50 -20.07 -6.89
CA ALA A 47 10.06 -20.27 -6.83
C ALA A 47 9.54 -21.43 -7.70
N GLY A 48 10.43 -22.22 -8.32
CA GLY A 48 10.09 -23.41 -9.11
C GLY A 48 9.84 -23.15 -10.60
N ASP A 49 10.24 -21.98 -11.12
CA ASP A 49 10.10 -21.62 -12.52
C ASP A 49 11.46 -21.29 -13.16
N ASP A 50 12.00 -22.28 -13.88
CA ASP A 50 13.26 -22.18 -14.62
C ASP A 50 13.07 -21.77 -16.09
N SER A 51 11.82 -21.53 -16.51
CA SER A 51 11.51 -21.23 -17.91
C SER A 51 11.82 -19.77 -18.27
N PRO A 52 12.21 -19.49 -19.53
CA PRO A 52 12.54 -18.13 -19.94
C PRO A 52 11.29 -17.23 -19.93
N ILE A 53 11.51 -15.94 -19.67
CA ILE A 53 10.47 -14.92 -19.86
C ILE A 53 10.19 -14.81 -21.37
N ARG A 54 8.97 -15.17 -21.77
CA ARG A 54 8.50 -15.16 -23.17
C ARG A 54 7.95 -13.80 -23.59
N HIS A 55 7.15 -13.21 -22.71
CA HIS A 55 6.47 -11.94 -22.96
C HIS A 55 6.52 -11.04 -21.74
N ALA A 56 6.54 -9.72 -22.00
CA ALA A 56 6.34 -8.71 -20.98
C ALA A 56 5.36 -7.66 -21.49
N THR A 57 4.33 -7.38 -20.68
CA THR A 57 3.33 -6.35 -20.97
C THR A 57 3.40 -5.29 -19.90
N ARG A 58 3.51 -4.02 -20.30
CA ARG A 58 3.49 -2.92 -19.33
C ARG A 58 2.13 -2.86 -18.65
N VAL A 59 2.11 -2.80 -17.32
CA VAL A 59 0.90 -2.59 -16.54
C VAL A 59 0.98 -1.23 -15.85
N GLY A 60 -0.16 -0.72 -15.38
CA GLY A 60 -0.15 0.51 -14.58
C GLY A 60 0.64 0.23 -13.30
N GLY A 61 1.83 0.83 -13.19
CA GLY A 61 2.49 1.02 -11.91
C GLY A 61 2.07 2.39 -11.38
N GLY A 62 1.90 2.55 -10.07
CA GLY A 62 1.71 3.88 -9.48
C GLY A 62 2.83 4.83 -9.91
N ASP A 63 2.68 6.13 -9.65
CA ASP A 63 3.49 7.25 -10.17
C ASP A 63 5.02 7.14 -10.00
N ILE A 64 5.49 6.14 -9.25
CA ILE A 64 6.85 5.99 -8.76
C ILE A 64 7.59 4.84 -9.46
N ASN A 65 6.94 3.70 -9.67
CA ASN A 65 7.61 2.46 -10.07
C ASN A 65 7.22 2.02 -11.47
N GLN A 66 8.16 1.39 -12.17
CA GLN A 66 7.84 0.68 -13.40
C GLN A 66 7.23 -0.67 -13.03
N ALA A 67 6.22 -1.09 -13.79
CA ALA A 67 5.51 -2.34 -13.56
C ALA A 67 5.20 -3.07 -14.86
N ALA A 68 5.36 -4.39 -14.85
CA ALA A 68 5.04 -5.26 -15.97
C ALA A 68 4.40 -6.56 -15.50
N ARG A 69 3.52 -7.12 -16.32
CA ARG A 69 3.21 -8.55 -16.28
C ARG A 69 4.26 -9.27 -17.12
N ILE A 70 4.95 -10.24 -16.54
CA ILE A 70 5.80 -11.16 -17.29
C ILE A 70 5.11 -12.52 -17.42
N GLU A 71 5.38 -13.19 -18.53
CA GLU A 71 4.86 -14.52 -18.83
C GLU A 71 6.02 -15.48 -19.11
N THR A 72 5.97 -16.63 -18.49
CA THR A 72 6.91 -17.74 -18.66
C THR A 72 6.14 -18.97 -19.15
N ASP A 73 6.81 -20.11 -19.35
CA ASP A 73 6.13 -21.35 -19.73
C ASP A 73 5.34 -21.96 -18.55
N ARG A 74 5.63 -21.54 -17.31
CA ARG A 74 4.99 -22.04 -16.09
C ARG A 74 3.92 -21.12 -15.53
N GLY A 75 3.97 -19.82 -15.81
CA GLY A 75 3.07 -18.88 -15.16
C GLY A 75 3.17 -17.42 -15.59
N ARG A 76 2.43 -16.60 -14.85
CA ARG A 76 2.37 -15.15 -14.98
C ARG A 76 2.78 -14.52 -13.67
N TYR A 77 3.58 -13.46 -13.73
CA TYR A 77 4.05 -12.74 -12.56
C TYR A 77 3.92 -11.23 -12.74
N PHE A 78 3.68 -10.54 -11.64
CA PHE A 78 3.80 -9.09 -11.58
C PHE A 78 5.22 -8.72 -11.18
N VAL A 79 5.87 -7.86 -11.95
CA VAL A 79 7.21 -7.36 -11.66
C VAL A 79 7.15 -5.85 -11.50
N LYS A 80 7.64 -5.37 -10.37
CA LYS A 80 7.80 -3.96 -10.02
C LYS A 80 9.29 -3.66 -9.92
N TRP A 81 9.76 -2.57 -10.53
CA TRP A 81 11.18 -2.18 -10.43
C TRP A 81 11.37 -0.67 -10.48
N HIS A 82 12.53 -0.23 -9.99
CA HIS A 82 12.94 1.16 -9.99
C HIS A 82 14.46 1.24 -10.15
N THR A 83 14.96 2.18 -10.97
CA THR A 83 16.38 2.29 -11.34
C THR A 83 17.28 2.92 -10.27
N ALA A 84 16.70 3.75 -9.41
CA ALA A 84 17.37 4.33 -8.23
C ALA A 84 16.40 4.46 -7.03
N PRO A 85 15.93 3.33 -6.46
CA PRO A 85 14.98 3.35 -5.35
C PRO A 85 15.62 3.82 -4.04
N GLN A 86 14.78 4.05 -3.03
CA GLN A 86 15.26 4.10 -1.66
C GLN A 86 15.81 2.72 -1.26
N PRO A 87 16.86 2.64 -0.41
CA PRO A 87 17.44 1.37 0.01
C PRO A 87 16.39 0.45 0.63
N GLY A 88 16.37 -0.81 0.20
CA GLY A 88 15.50 -1.84 0.80
C GLY A 88 13.99 -1.67 0.56
N ILE A 89 13.53 -0.73 -0.29
CA ILE A 89 12.08 -0.48 -0.46
C ILE A 89 11.28 -1.73 -0.84
N PHE A 90 11.79 -2.54 -1.76
CA PHE A 90 11.13 -3.78 -2.21
C PHE A 90 11.25 -4.92 -1.21
N GLU A 91 12.30 -4.93 -0.40
CA GLU A 91 12.44 -5.87 0.72
C GLU A 91 11.42 -5.52 1.82
N CYS A 92 11.25 -4.23 2.14
CA CYS A 92 10.24 -3.77 3.10
C CYS A 92 8.82 -4.12 2.64
N GLU A 93 8.51 -3.91 1.36
CA GLU A 93 7.22 -4.30 0.78
C GLU A 93 7.01 -5.81 0.82
N ALA A 94 8.03 -6.61 0.49
CA ALA A 94 7.99 -8.07 0.60
C ALA A 94 7.75 -8.54 2.05
N ARG A 95 8.46 -7.95 3.02
CA ARG A 95 8.26 -8.24 4.46
C ARG A 95 6.85 -7.87 4.92
N GLY A 96 6.34 -6.71 4.50
CA GLY A 96 4.97 -6.28 4.79
C GLY A 96 3.92 -7.23 4.22
N LEU A 97 4.07 -7.64 2.96
CA LEU A 97 3.20 -8.66 2.35
C LEU A 97 3.27 -10.00 3.10
N GLY A 98 4.46 -10.41 3.56
CA GLY A 98 4.64 -11.58 4.42
C GLY A 98 3.84 -11.48 5.72
N LEU A 99 3.97 -10.36 6.46
CA LEU A 99 3.22 -10.12 7.69
C LEU A 99 1.70 -10.20 7.49
N LEU A 100 1.19 -9.61 6.39
CA LEU A 100 -0.23 -9.66 6.06
C LEU A 100 -0.70 -11.07 5.66
N ALA A 101 0.14 -11.83 4.95
CA ALA A 101 -0.17 -13.21 4.59
C ALA A 101 -0.20 -14.12 5.83
N ASP A 102 0.79 -13.98 6.72
CA ASP A 102 0.90 -14.77 7.96
C ASP A 102 -0.25 -14.52 8.93
N ALA A 103 -0.88 -13.34 8.86
CA ALA A 103 -2.10 -13.05 9.62
C ALA A 103 -3.26 -13.98 9.24
N GLY A 104 -3.29 -14.52 8.02
CA GLY A 104 -4.34 -15.43 7.54
C GLY A 104 -5.74 -14.81 7.51
N ALA A 105 -5.83 -13.48 7.39
CA ALA A 105 -7.09 -12.73 7.49
C ALA A 105 -7.53 -12.11 6.15
N VAL A 106 -6.57 -11.57 5.39
CA VAL A 106 -6.80 -10.91 4.09
C VAL A 106 -6.02 -11.62 3.01
N ARG A 107 -6.50 -11.52 1.76
CA ARG A 107 -5.72 -11.95 0.60
C ARG A 107 -4.76 -10.85 0.16
N VAL A 108 -3.48 -11.19 0.07
CA VAL A 108 -2.40 -10.35 -0.50
C VAL A 108 -1.61 -11.14 -1.53
N PRO A 109 -1.01 -10.54 -2.57
CA PRO A 109 -0.19 -11.27 -3.55
C PRO A 109 0.94 -12.05 -2.89
N ARG A 110 1.16 -13.29 -3.30
CA ARG A 110 2.31 -14.06 -2.83
C ARG A 110 3.61 -13.42 -3.33
N VAL A 111 4.57 -13.25 -2.44
CA VAL A 111 5.93 -12.81 -2.81
C VAL A 111 6.65 -13.98 -3.47
N ILE A 112 7.16 -13.75 -4.67
CA ILE A 112 7.98 -14.72 -5.42
C ILE A 112 9.46 -14.48 -5.13
N GLY A 113 9.85 -13.20 -5.06
CA GLY A 113 11.17 -12.78 -4.62
C GLY A 113 11.41 -11.31 -4.88
N HIS A 114 12.53 -10.79 -4.38
CA HIS A 114 12.98 -9.42 -4.60
C HIS A 114 14.50 -9.40 -4.72
N GLY A 115 15.06 -8.31 -5.23
CA GLY A 115 16.50 -8.20 -5.35
C GLY A 115 16.97 -6.94 -6.05
N SER A 116 18.26 -6.93 -6.37
CA SER A 116 18.93 -5.84 -7.07
C SER A 116 19.60 -6.36 -8.35
N VAL A 117 19.65 -5.53 -9.38
CA VAL A 117 20.34 -5.84 -10.63
C VAL A 117 21.85 -5.59 -10.44
N PRO A 118 22.72 -6.61 -10.59
CA PRO A 118 24.16 -6.48 -10.39
C PRO A 118 24.78 -5.33 -11.20
N GLY A 119 25.71 -4.59 -10.59
CA GLY A 119 26.39 -3.46 -11.23
C GLY A 119 25.51 -2.22 -11.41
N SER A 120 24.31 -2.17 -10.81
CA SER A 120 23.41 -1.01 -10.90
C SER A 120 22.71 -0.72 -9.57
N ARG A 121 21.99 0.40 -9.51
CA ARG A 121 21.09 0.74 -8.39
C ARG A 121 19.66 0.23 -8.61
N THR A 122 19.40 -0.51 -9.69
CA THR A 122 18.06 -1.00 -9.98
C THR A 122 17.70 -2.09 -8.99
N ALA A 123 16.53 -1.98 -8.37
CA ALA A 123 15.97 -3.03 -7.53
C ALA A 123 14.57 -3.42 -8.03
N PHE A 124 14.11 -4.60 -7.65
CA PHE A 124 12.85 -5.18 -8.11
C PHE A 124 12.14 -6.01 -7.04
N LEU A 125 10.84 -6.21 -7.25
CA LEU A 125 9.96 -7.13 -6.54
C LEU A 125 9.16 -7.94 -7.57
N ILE A 126 9.07 -9.25 -7.35
CA ILE A 126 8.28 -10.19 -8.13
C ILE A 126 7.16 -10.73 -7.24
N LEU A 127 5.93 -10.53 -7.68
CA LEU A 127 4.72 -10.97 -7.01
C LEU A 127 3.94 -11.92 -7.91
N GLU A 128 3.08 -12.70 -7.28
CA GLU A 128 2.00 -13.40 -7.96
C GLU A 128 1.20 -12.44 -8.85
N TRP A 129 0.90 -12.87 -10.08
CA TRP A 129 -0.05 -12.17 -10.93
C TRP A 129 -1.48 -12.49 -10.51
N ILE A 130 -2.24 -11.46 -10.09
CA ILE A 130 -3.66 -11.57 -9.78
C ILE A 130 -4.47 -11.13 -11.00
N GLU A 131 -5.23 -12.06 -11.56
CA GLU A 131 -6.21 -11.73 -12.60
C GLU A 131 -7.35 -10.90 -12.01
N ARG A 132 -7.55 -9.69 -12.53
CA ARG A 132 -8.63 -8.81 -12.08
C ARG A 132 -9.97 -9.27 -12.64
N ALA A 133 -11.02 -9.18 -11.83
CA ALA A 133 -12.39 -9.31 -12.33
C ALA A 133 -12.70 -8.17 -13.31
N GLY A 134 -13.53 -8.45 -14.33
CA GLY A 134 -14.06 -7.42 -15.21
C GLY A 134 -15.15 -6.56 -14.57
N ALA A 135 -15.70 -6.99 -13.43
CA ALA A 135 -16.68 -6.25 -12.64
C ALA A 135 -16.00 -5.26 -11.68
N GLY A 136 -16.68 -4.15 -11.38
CA GLY A 136 -16.16 -3.10 -10.51
C GLY A 136 -16.02 -3.49 -9.04
N LYS A 137 -15.39 -2.61 -8.27
CA LYS A 137 -15.21 -2.73 -6.81
C LYS A 137 -16.54 -2.43 -6.11
N GLY A 138 -17.25 -3.47 -5.66
CA GLY A 138 -18.53 -3.30 -4.97
C GLY A 138 -19.23 -4.60 -4.57
N GLY A 139 -20.40 -4.47 -3.95
CA GLY A 139 -21.25 -5.60 -3.54
C GLY A 139 -20.56 -6.55 -2.56
N ARG A 140 -20.69 -7.86 -2.81
CA ARG A 140 -20.17 -8.93 -1.94
C ARG A 140 -18.66 -8.86 -1.67
N ALA A 141 -17.87 -8.37 -2.63
CA ALA A 141 -16.42 -8.26 -2.45
C ALA A 141 -16.06 -7.18 -1.41
N ALA A 142 -16.77 -6.05 -1.41
CA ALA A 142 -16.57 -4.99 -0.42
C ALA A 142 -17.01 -5.42 0.98
N GLU A 143 -18.14 -6.15 1.10
CA GLU A 143 -18.57 -6.74 2.37
C GLU A 143 -17.56 -7.76 2.91
N ARG A 144 -17.08 -8.66 2.04
CA ARG A 144 -16.05 -9.63 2.40
C ARG A 144 -14.78 -8.92 2.87
N LEU A 145 -14.34 -7.90 2.15
CA LEU A 145 -13.17 -7.11 2.54
C LEU A 145 -13.35 -6.45 3.91
N GLY A 146 -14.54 -5.93 4.23
CA GLY A 146 -14.83 -5.33 5.53
C GLY A 146 -14.63 -6.33 6.67
N ARG A 147 -15.17 -7.56 6.52
CA ARG A 147 -14.99 -8.63 7.52
C ARG A 147 -13.53 -9.09 7.62
N GLU A 148 -12.86 -9.28 6.50
CA GLU A 148 -11.45 -9.70 6.45
C GLU A 148 -10.51 -8.66 7.07
N LEU A 149 -10.74 -7.37 6.83
CA LEU A 149 -9.97 -6.29 7.45
C LEU A 149 -10.20 -6.23 8.97
N ALA A 150 -11.43 -6.43 9.44
CA ALA A 150 -11.71 -6.51 10.87
C ALA A 150 -10.98 -7.68 11.54
N LEU A 151 -10.89 -8.84 10.87
CA LEU A 151 -10.09 -9.97 11.34
C LEU A 151 -8.58 -9.68 11.33
N LEU A 152 -8.10 -8.92 10.34
CA LEU A 152 -6.71 -8.46 10.30
C LEU A 152 -6.40 -7.54 11.49
N HIS A 153 -7.25 -6.54 11.74
CA HIS A 153 -7.06 -5.60 12.85
C HIS A 153 -7.18 -6.26 14.24
N ARG A 154 -7.75 -7.47 14.32
CA ARG A 154 -7.73 -8.30 15.54
C ARG A 154 -6.39 -9.00 15.78
N LYS A 155 -5.47 -9.01 14.81
CA LYS A 155 -4.09 -9.43 15.00
C LYS A 155 -3.34 -8.30 15.69
N ARG A 156 -3.00 -8.54 16.95
CA ARG A 156 -2.43 -7.53 17.85
C ARG A 156 -1.04 -7.94 18.31
N GLN A 157 -0.26 -6.96 18.72
CA GLN A 157 0.97 -7.15 19.46
C GLN A 157 1.02 -6.23 20.69
N ALA A 158 2.09 -6.32 21.48
CA ALA A 158 2.25 -5.53 22.70
C ALA A 158 2.46 -4.03 22.45
N THR A 159 3.17 -3.66 21.37
CA THR A 159 3.60 -2.29 21.10
C THR A 159 3.14 -1.80 19.72
N TYR A 160 3.07 -0.49 19.53
CA TYR A 160 2.93 0.12 18.21
C TYR A 160 4.26 0.08 17.46
N GLY A 161 4.23 0.09 16.13
CA GLY A 161 5.42 0.03 15.26
C GLY A 161 5.77 -1.38 14.77
N LEU A 162 7.04 -1.57 14.41
CA LEU A 162 7.63 -2.79 13.89
C LEU A 162 9.08 -2.92 14.37
N ASP A 163 9.69 -4.07 14.10
CA ASP A 163 11.13 -4.30 14.28
C ASP A 163 12.01 -3.62 13.21
N HIS A 164 11.41 -2.96 12.21
CA HIS A 164 12.10 -2.28 11.13
C HIS A 164 11.29 -1.10 10.59
N ASP A 165 12.01 -0.06 10.16
CA ASP A 165 11.44 1.04 9.38
C ASP A 165 11.07 0.56 7.97
N ASN A 166 10.08 1.22 7.37
CA ASN A 166 9.67 0.95 6.00
C ASN A 166 9.35 2.25 5.26
N TYR A 167 8.44 2.19 4.28
CA TYR A 167 8.11 3.32 3.43
C TYR A 167 6.60 3.43 3.22
N ILE A 168 6.10 4.67 3.18
CA ILE A 168 4.79 5.02 2.64
C ILE A 168 5.01 5.73 1.29
N GLY A 169 4.73 5.02 0.20
CA GLY A 169 5.21 5.42 -1.12
C GLY A 169 6.75 5.48 -1.16
N ARG A 170 7.33 6.68 -1.28
CA ARG A 170 8.80 6.89 -1.23
C ARG A 170 9.30 7.48 0.08
N LEU A 171 8.39 7.84 0.98
CA LEU A 171 8.73 8.54 2.20
C LEU A 171 9.14 7.52 3.24
N PRO A 172 10.33 7.66 3.86
CA PRO A 172 10.69 6.85 5.02
C PRO A 172 9.60 6.94 6.09
N GLN A 173 9.20 5.77 6.59
CA GLN A 173 8.22 5.60 7.65
C GLN A 173 8.91 4.95 8.86
N PRO A 174 9.29 5.75 9.87
CA PRO A 174 9.86 5.23 11.11
C PRO A 174 8.85 4.34 11.84
N ASN A 175 9.31 3.23 12.40
CA ASN A 175 8.47 2.24 13.08
C ASN A 175 9.05 1.78 14.41
N ARG A 176 9.96 2.54 15.02
CA ARG A 176 10.50 2.20 16.35
C ARG A 176 9.36 1.88 17.30
N THR A 177 9.46 0.77 18.03
CA THR A 177 8.37 0.33 18.89
C THR A 177 8.07 1.33 20.01
N MET A 178 6.79 1.56 20.30
CA MET A 178 6.32 2.44 21.37
C MET A 178 5.08 1.88 22.06
N ASP A 179 4.89 2.20 23.33
CA ASP A 179 3.71 1.76 24.11
C ASP A 179 2.50 2.69 23.94
N SER A 180 2.73 3.95 23.60
CA SER A 180 1.69 4.96 23.39
C SER A 180 1.41 5.16 21.90
N TRP A 181 0.15 5.01 21.51
CA TRP A 181 -0.34 5.34 20.18
C TRP A 181 -0.22 6.83 19.91
N VAL A 182 -0.62 7.67 20.87
CA VAL A 182 -0.64 9.12 20.67
C VAL A 182 0.78 9.62 20.42
N GLU A 183 1.75 9.16 21.21
CA GLU A 183 3.16 9.53 21.00
C GLU A 183 3.74 8.93 19.72
N PHE A 184 3.38 7.69 19.38
CA PHE A 184 3.78 7.07 18.11
C PHE A 184 3.27 7.84 16.91
N TYR A 185 1.98 8.19 16.89
CA TYR A 185 1.34 8.93 15.81
C TYR A 185 1.88 10.37 15.72
N ARG A 186 2.09 11.03 16.86
CA ARG A 186 2.71 12.35 16.94
C ARG A 186 4.10 12.36 16.31
N THR A 187 4.98 11.46 16.74
CA THR A 187 6.41 11.54 16.41
C THR A 187 6.74 10.82 15.11
N GLN A 188 6.26 9.59 14.92
CA GLN A 188 6.67 8.70 13.83
C GLN A 188 5.71 8.70 12.64
N ARG A 189 4.58 9.42 12.73
CA ARG A 189 3.70 9.71 11.58
C ARG A 189 3.71 11.20 11.27
N LEU A 190 2.97 12.01 12.02
CA LEU A 190 2.79 13.44 11.72
C LEU A 190 4.12 14.22 11.77
N GLY A 191 4.89 14.04 12.84
CA GLY A 191 6.19 14.69 13.05
C GLY A 191 7.20 14.31 11.97
N ALA A 192 7.34 13.01 11.66
CA ALA A 192 8.21 12.54 10.60
C ALA A 192 7.88 13.18 9.23
N GLN A 193 6.60 13.26 8.85
CA GLN A 193 6.19 13.93 7.60
C GLN A 193 6.39 15.46 7.66
N ARG A 194 6.12 16.09 8.80
CA ARG A 194 6.40 17.52 9.02
C ARG A 194 7.87 17.82 8.77
N ASP A 195 8.77 17.06 9.37
CA ASP A 195 10.21 17.28 9.31
C ASP A 195 10.74 17.04 7.89
N GLN A 196 10.26 16.00 7.22
CA GLN A 196 10.56 15.75 5.80
C GLN A 196 10.08 16.89 4.89
N ALA A 197 8.86 17.38 5.10
CA ALA A 197 8.31 18.48 4.32
C ALA A 197 9.06 19.80 4.57
N ALA A 198 9.46 20.07 5.81
CA ALA A 198 10.27 21.23 6.17
C ALA A 198 11.67 21.16 5.54
N ALA A 199 12.36 20.02 5.64
CA ALA A 199 13.68 19.80 5.05
C ALA A 199 13.67 19.97 3.52
N GLN A 200 12.55 19.68 2.85
CA GLN A 200 12.38 19.88 1.42
C GLN A 200 11.87 21.28 1.04
N GLY A 201 11.68 22.19 2.00
CA GLY A 201 11.11 23.52 1.76
C GLY A 201 9.65 23.50 1.32
N ARG A 202 8.92 22.42 1.58
CA ARG A 202 7.52 22.19 1.16
C ARG A 202 6.49 22.52 2.25
N LEU A 203 6.94 22.91 3.44
CA LEU A 203 6.09 23.25 4.57
C LEU A 203 6.23 24.73 4.94
N PRO A 204 5.29 25.60 4.55
CA PRO A 204 5.31 27.01 4.95
C PRO A 204 5.26 27.19 6.47
N PRO A 205 5.94 28.18 7.07
CA PRO A 205 6.01 28.37 8.53
C PRO A 205 4.65 28.50 9.22
N HIS A 206 3.65 29.08 8.56
CA HIS A 206 2.28 29.14 9.08
C HIS A 206 1.65 27.74 9.18
N ARG A 207 1.81 26.89 8.17
CA ARG A 207 1.28 25.52 8.19
C ARG A 207 2.02 24.64 9.20
N ALA A 208 3.33 24.83 9.36
CA ALA A 208 4.12 24.14 10.38
C ALA A 208 3.53 24.41 11.79
N ARG A 209 3.33 25.69 12.14
CA ARG A 209 2.74 26.07 13.43
C ARG A 209 1.36 25.46 13.69
N LEU A 210 0.49 25.43 12.66
CA LEU A 210 -0.83 24.80 12.79
C LEU A 210 -0.73 23.28 12.99
N LEU A 211 0.20 22.62 12.29
CA LEU A 211 0.43 21.18 12.48
C LEU A 211 0.99 20.88 13.87
N ASP A 212 1.90 21.72 14.38
CA ASP A 212 2.42 21.60 15.74
C ASP A 212 1.30 21.73 16.79
N GLN A 213 0.39 22.70 16.63
CA GLN A 213 -0.78 22.84 17.51
C GLN A 213 -1.71 21.61 17.50
N VAL A 214 -1.91 20.99 16.33
CA VAL A 214 -2.68 19.74 16.22
C VAL A 214 -1.96 18.61 16.96
N MET A 215 -0.65 18.47 16.74
CA MET A 215 0.18 17.43 17.37
C MET A 215 0.24 17.57 18.90
N GLU A 216 0.28 18.80 19.42
CA GLU A 216 0.23 19.11 20.86
C GLU A 216 -1.14 18.84 21.50
N SER A 217 -2.18 18.67 20.69
CA SER A 217 -3.57 18.53 21.15
C SER A 217 -4.19 17.16 20.85
N LEU A 218 -3.41 16.17 20.41
CA LEU A 218 -3.93 14.87 19.96
C LEU A 218 -4.74 14.14 21.04
N GLU A 219 -4.32 14.22 22.30
CA GLU A 219 -5.01 13.64 23.46
C GLU A 219 -6.43 14.18 23.67
N ARG A 220 -6.77 15.34 23.09
CA ARG A 220 -8.13 15.88 23.13
C ARG A 220 -9.08 15.17 22.18
N TRP A 221 -8.54 14.50 21.17
CA TRP A 221 -9.29 13.88 20.07
C TRP A 221 -9.16 12.36 20.05
N ILE A 222 -8.06 11.83 20.60
CA ILE A 222 -7.75 10.41 20.64
C ILE A 222 -7.82 9.95 22.10
N ASP A 223 -8.84 9.15 22.41
CA ASP A 223 -8.89 8.41 23.67
C ASP A 223 -8.04 7.14 23.52
N GLU A 224 -6.78 7.25 23.95
CA GLU A 224 -5.79 6.18 23.85
C GLU A 224 -6.20 4.88 24.58
N SER A 225 -7.10 4.96 25.56
CA SER A 225 -7.58 3.77 26.28
C SER A 225 -8.38 2.81 25.38
N HIS A 226 -8.87 3.29 24.23
CA HIS A 226 -9.57 2.51 23.23
C HIS A 226 -8.65 2.02 22.08
N CYS A 227 -7.42 2.54 22.00
CA CYS A 227 -6.47 2.17 20.95
C CYS A 227 -5.76 0.86 21.31
N GLN A 228 -5.53 0.03 20.30
CA GLN A 228 -4.75 -1.21 20.45
C GLN A 228 -3.84 -1.39 19.23
N PRO A 229 -2.59 -1.86 19.39
CA PRO A 229 -1.67 -2.08 18.28
C PRO A 229 -2.19 -3.19 17.37
N SER A 230 -2.91 -2.79 16.33
CA SER A 230 -3.55 -3.65 15.34
C SER A 230 -2.66 -3.73 14.12
N LEU A 231 -2.51 -4.90 13.52
CA LEU A 231 -1.77 -5.04 12.27
C LEU A 231 -2.51 -4.30 11.14
N LEU A 232 -1.89 -3.26 10.59
CA LEU A 232 -2.49 -2.41 9.55
C LEU A 232 -1.94 -2.74 8.16
N HIS A 233 -2.76 -2.53 7.14
CA HIS A 233 -2.27 -2.38 5.76
C HIS A 233 -1.38 -1.14 5.63
N GLY A 234 -1.76 -0.03 6.25
CA GLY A 234 -0.96 1.19 6.38
C GLY A 234 -1.06 2.17 5.20
N ASP A 235 -1.57 1.72 4.05
CA ASP A 235 -1.87 2.56 2.89
C ASP A 235 -3.22 2.19 2.24
N LEU A 236 -4.28 2.00 3.04
CA LEU A 236 -5.53 1.41 2.55
C LEU A 236 -6.49 2.45 1.93
N TRP A 237 -6.28 2.76 0.65
CA TRP A 237 -7.20 3.60 -0.13
C TRP A 237 -7.78 2.86 -1.34
N GLY A 238 -8.67 3.51 -2.08
CA GLY A 238 -9.42 2.89 -3.18
C GLY A 238 -8.55 2.27 -4.28
N GLY A 239 -7.30 2.72 -4.44
CA GLY A 239 -6.32 2.15 -5.37
C GLY A 239 -5.66 0.85 -4.90
N ASN A 240 -5.52 0.65 -3.60
CA ASN A 240 -4.71 -0.40 -2.98
C ASN A 240 -5.50 -1.66 -2.60
N TRP A 241 -6.63 -1.87 -3.26
CA TRP A 241 -7.31 -3.15 -3.27
C TRP A 241 -7.92 -3.44 -4.64
N MET A 242 -8.18 -4.69 -4.94
CA MET A 242 -8.83 -5.12 -6.17
C MET A 242 -9.73 -6.32 -5.93
N VAL A 243 -10.54 -6.66 -6.92
CA VAL A 243 -11.32 -7.90 -6.93
C VAL A 243 -10.66 -8.85 -7.92
N ALA A 244 -10.21 -10.01 -7.45
CA ALA A 244 -9.67 -11.06 -8.29
C ALA A 244 -10.78 -11.70 -9.14
N ALA A 245 -10.41 -12.41 -10.22
CA ALA A 245 -11.36 -13.01 -11.16
C ALA A 245 -12.34 -14.00 -10.52
N ASN A 246 -11.95 -14.61 -9.39
CA ASN A 246 -12.80 -15.49 -8.57
C ASN A 246 -13.74 -14.71 -7.60
N GLY A 247 -13.71 -13.37 -7.62
CA GLY A 247 -14.54 -12.51 -6.78
C GLY A 247 -13.94 -12.14 -5.42
N GLU A 248 -12.72 -12.60 -5.11
CA GLU A 248 -12.07 -12.32 -3.82
C GLU A 248 -11.46 -10.92 -3.78
N PRO A 249 -11.64 -10.17 -2.69
CA PRO A 249 -10.91 -8.92 -2.50
C PRO A 249 -9.44 -9.23 -2.22
N VAL A 250 -8.53 -8.44 -2.81
CA VAL A 250 -7.07 -8.58 -2.63
C VAL A 250 -6.50 -7.21 -2.29
N LEU A 251 -5.74 -7.12 -1.19
CA LEU A 251 -5.00 -5.93 -0.80
C LEU A 251 -3.61 -5.92 -1.46
N ILE A 252 -3.14 -4.75 -1.89
CA ILE A 252 -1.88 -4.56 -2.62
C ILE A 252 -1.15 -3.30 -2.16
N ASP A 253 0.16 -3.24 -2.41
CA ASP A 253 1.01 -2.08 -2.10
C ASP A 253 0.93 -1.61 -0.62
N PRO A 254 1.19 -2.49 0.38
CA PRO A 254 1.04 -2.13 1.78
C PRO A 254 2.22 -1.31 2.32
N ALA A 255 1.96 -0.55 3.39
CA ALA A 255 2.94 0.17 4.20
C ALA A 255 2.79 -0.26 5.67
N VAL A 256 2.90 -1.57 5.92
CA VAL A 256 2.49 -2.27 7.15
C VAL A 256 3.12 -1.69 8.41
N TYR A 257 2.35 -1.64 9.51
CA TYR A 257 2.85 -1.49 10.88
C TYR A 257 1.76 -1.88 11.87
N TYR A 258 2.10 -2.01 13.15
CA TYR A 258 1.08 -2.08 14.20
C TYR A 258 0.70 -0.67 14.66
N GLY A 259 -0.55 -0.30 14.47
CA GLY A 259 -1.08 1.03 14.74
C GLY A 259 -2.51 0.97 15.26
N ASP A 260 -3.13 2.11 15.50
CA ASP A 260 -4.57 2.14 15.70
C ASP A 260 -5.29 1.80 14.38
N ARG A 261 -6.22 0.85 14.45
CA ARG A 261 -7.07 0.38 13.34
C ARG A 261 -7.78 1.52 12.60
N GLU A 262 -8.06 2.61 13.28
CA GLU A 262 -8.75 3.75 12.68
C GLU A 262 -7.91 4.47 11.62
N ALA A 263 -6.58 4.31 11.63
CA ALA A 263 -5.72 4.86 10.58
C ALA A 263 -6.03 4.25 9.19
N ASP A 264 -6.24 2.93 9.10
CA ASP A 264 -6.65 2.28 7.86
C ASP A 264 -8.07 2.70 7.47
N LEU A 265 -9.01 2.70 8.42
CA LEU A 265 -10.39 3.13 8.15
C LEU A 265 -10.48 4.59 7.68
N ALA A 266 -9.71 5.49 8.29
CA ALA A 266 -9.63 6.89 7.87
C ALA A 266 -9.06 7.02 6.45
N MET A 267 -8.03 6.22 6.10
CA MET A 267 -7.46 6.22 4.75
C MET A 267 -8.49 5.79 3.69
N THR A 268 -9.38 4.84 4.01
CA THR A 268 -10.44 4.42 3.08
C THR A 268 -11.41 5.56 2.72
N ALA A 269 -11.56 6.55 3.61
CA ALA A 269 -12.48 7.68 3.44
C ALA A 269 -11.88 8.86 2.64
N LEU A 270 -10.56 8.90 2.43
CA LEU A 270 -9.85 10.09 1.93
C LEU A 270 -10.07 10.36 0.42
N PHE A 271 -10.28 9.32 -0.39
CA PHE A 271 -10.37 9.41 -1.85
C PHE A 271 -11.65 8.79 -2.41
N GLY A 272 -12.79 9.40 -2.09
CA GLY A 272 -14.11 8.97 -2.58
C GLY A 272 -14.82 7.92 -1.72
N GLY A 273 -14.15 7.40 -0.68
CA GLY A 273 -14.75 6.48 0.29
C GLY A 273 -14.92 5.05 -0.22
N PHE A 274 -14.95 4.08 0.70
CA PHE A 274 -15.38 2.72 0.36
C PHE A 274 -16.93 2.64 0.39
N PRO A 275 -17.53 1.60 -0.22
CA PRO A 275 -18.98 1.40 -0.15
C PRO A 275 -19.45 1.25 1.30
N ARG A 276 -20.67 1.73 1.61
CA ARG A 276 -21.25 1.60 2.97
C ARG A 276 -21.30 0.16 3.48
N SER A 277 -21.49 -0.80 2.59
CA SER A 277 -21.52 -2.23 2.92
C SER A 277 -20.19 -2.75 3.45
N PHE A 278 -19.06 -2.17 3.05
CA PHE A 278 -17.75 -2.48 3.64
C PHE A 278 -17.71 -2.06 5.11
N TYR A 279 -18.10 -0.82 5.44
CA TYR A 279 -18.06 -0.33 6.82
C TYR A 279 -19.05 -1.08 7.72
N ALA A 280 -20.25 -1.39 7.22
CA ALA A 280 -21.22 -2.19 7.95
C ALA A 280 -20.66 -3.59 8.26
N ALA A 281 -20.06 -4.25 7.26
CA ALA A 281 -19.48 -5.58 7.44
C ALA A 281 -18.24 -5.58 8.35
N TYR A 282 -17.45 -4.50 8.35
CA TYR A 282 -16.36 -4.31 9.31
C TYR A 282 -16.90 -4.25 10.75
N ALA A 283 -17.93 -3.43 10.99
CA ALA A 283 -18.54 -3.24 12.31
C ALA A 283 -19.29 -4.48 12.83
N GLU A 284 -19.75 -5.38 11.94
CA GLU A 284 -20.31 -6.68 12.35
C GLU A 284 -19.26 -7.56 13.05
N VAL A 285 -17.99 -7.42 12.66
CA VAL A 285 -16.91 -8.29 13.12
C VAL A 285 -16.12 -7.66 14.25
N PHE A 286 -15.86 -6.35 14.27
CA PHE A 286 -15.02 -5.71 15.27
C PHE A 286 -15.83 -5.09 16.41
#